data_AF-A0A9D3NUU3-F1
#
_entry.id   AF-A0A9D3NUU3-F1
#
_cell.length_a   1.000
_cell.length_b   1.000
_cell.length_c   1.000
_cell.angle_alpha   90.00
_cell.angle_beta   90.00
_cell.angle_gamma   90.00
#
_symmetry.space_group_name_H-M   'P 1'
#
loop_
_entity.id
_entity.type
_entity.pdbx_description
1 polymer ?
#
loop_
_entity_poly.entity_id
_entity_poly.type
_entity_poly.pdbx_seq_one_letter_code
_entity_poly.pdbx_strand_id
1 'polypeptide(L)'
;MENNECSGRTLRETVLESSPVLALLNQSFISSWSLVKELEDLQADEKNPELSQKARLHLEQYSFPVEMMVVLPNGTVVHHINANNFLDQTSVKPEEDESGMGFSFSGGFEDPSTSTYVRFLKEGLDKAKAYL
;
A
#
# COMPACT_ATOMS: atom_id res chain seq x y z
N MET A 1 -18.52 26.96 -17.31
CA MET A 1 -18.72 25.93 -16.27
C MET A 1 -17.92 24.73 -16.73
N GLU A 2 -16.66 24.63 -16.32
CA GLU A 2 -15.85 23.43 -16.56
C GLU A 2 -16.40 22.31 -15.67
N ASN A 3 -16.84 21.23 -16.29
CA ASN A 3 -17.08 19.97 -15.61
C ASN A 3 -15.72 19.44 -15.16
N ASN A 4 -15.35 19.75 -13.93
CA ASN A 4 -14.25 19.07 -13.26
C ASN A 4 -14.76 17.67 -12.90
N GLU A 5 -14.70 16.76 -13.87
CA GLU A 5 -14.91 15.33 -13.65
C GLU A 5 -13.84 14.85 -12.66
N CYS A 6 -14.17 14.92 -11.37
CA CYS A 6 -13.50 14.11 -10.37
C CYS A 6 -13.78 12.65 -10.78
N SER A 7 -12.86 12.10 -11.57
CA SER A 7 -12.94 10.78 -12.16
C SER A 7 -13.18 9.78 -11.03
N GLY A 8 -14.40 9.23 -10.94
CA GLY A 8 -14.80 8.18 -10.00
C GLY A 8 -14.11 6.83 -10.23
N ARG A 9 -12.86 6.85 -10.70
CA ARG A 9 -12.01 5.68 -10.88
C ARG A 9 -11.36 5.35 -9.56
N THR A 10 -11.51 4.10 -9.15
CA THR A 10 -10.96 3.57 -7.90
C THR A 10 -9.48 3.24 -8.05
N LEU A 11 -8.75 3.10 -6.93
CA LEU A 11 -7.36 2.58 -6.90
C LEU A 11 -7.17 1.32 -7.76
N ARG A 12 -8.22 0.48 -7.82
CA ARG A 12 -8.23 -0.76 -8.57
C ARG A 12 -8.13 -0.54 -10.08
N GLU A 13 -8.82 0.48 -10.60
CA GLU A 13 -8.98 0.75 -12.04
C GLU A 13 -7.88 1.66 -12.60
N THR A 14 -6.96 2.14 -11.76
CA THR A 14 -5.89 3.05 -12.18
C THR A 14 -4.54 2.55 -11.68
N VAL A 15 -4.30 2.68 -10.38
CA VAL A 15 -3.00 2.42 -9.74
C VAL A 15 -2.62 0.95 -9.85
N LEU A 16 -3.55 0.04 -9.56
CA LEU A 16 -3.27 -1.40 -9.59
C LEU A 16 -3.24 -1.99 -11.01
N GLU A 17 -3.76 -1.28 -12.02
CA GLU A 17 -3.61 -1.66 -13.43
C GLU A 17 -2.32 -1.10 -14.06
N SER A 18 -1.61 -0.22 -13.36
CA SER A 18 -0.37 0.37 -13.83
C SER A 18 0.73 -0.67 -14.00
N SER A 19 1.35 -0.71 -15.18
CA SER A 19 2.45 -1.63 -15.50
C SER A 19 3.61 -1.61 -14.49
N PRO A 20 4.17 -0.45 -14.07
CA PRO A 20 5.23 -0.42 -13.07
C PRO A 20 4.81 -0.96 -11.70
N VAL A 21 3.57 -0.73 -11.28
CA VAL A 21 3.03 -1.29 -10.03
C VAL A 21 2.91 -2.81 -10.15
N LEU A 22 2.29 -3.30 -11.22
CA LEU A 22 2.14 -4.73 -11.47
C LEU A 22 3.49 -5.45 -11.56
N ALA A 23 4.47 -4.85 -12.23
CA ALA A 23 5.82 -5.40 -12.32
C ALA A 23 6.46 -5.55 -10.93
N LEU A 24 6.35 -4.52 -10.08
CA LEU A 24 6.91 -4.56 -8.74
C LEU A 24 6.20 -5.56 -7.83
N LEU A 25 4.86 -5.59 -7.88
CA LEU A 25 4.05 -6.57 -7.13
C LEU A 25 4.42 -8.00 -7.52
N ASN A 26 4.46 -8.32 -8.81
CA ASN A 26 4.80 -9.66 -9.29
C ASN A 26 6.22 -10.09 -8.96
N GLN A 27 7.16 -9.14 -8.87
CA GLN A 27 8.56 -9.46 -8.58
C GLN A 27 8.82 -9.72 -7.09
N SER A 28 8.18 -8.94 -6.21
CA SER A 28 8.62 -8.83 -4.81
C SER A 28 7.54 -9.07 -3.76
N PHE A 29 6.27 -9.19 -4.15
CA PHE A 29 5.15 -9.23 -3.21
C PHE A 29 4.17 -10.37 -3.49
N ILE A 30 3.45 -10.77 -2.44
CA ILE A 30 2.22 -11.54 -2.54
C ILE A 30 1.09 -10.61 -2.09
N SER A 31 0.14 -10.33 -2.96
CA SER A 31 -0.99 -9.44 -2.66
C SER A 31 -2.19 -10.23 -2.13
N SER A 32 -2.77 -9.78 -1.04
CA SER A 32 -4.00 -10.33 -0.46
C SER A 32 -4.90 -9.21 0.06
N TRP A 33 -6.19 -9.51 0.19
CA TRP A 33 -7.17 -8.64 0.81
C TRP A 33 -7.90 -9.44 1.89
N SER A 34 -8.22 -8.79 3.00
CA SER A 34 -8.96 -9.40 4.10
C SER A 34 -9.89 -8.39 4.71
N LEU A 35 -11.04 -8.86 5.16
CA LEU A 35 -11.95 -8.08 5.98
C LEU A 35 -11.50 -8.13 7.43
N VAL A 36 -11.75 -7.06 8.19
CA VAL A 36 -11.50 -7.03 9.64
C VAL A 36 -12.17 -8.22 10.33
N LYS A 37 -13.40 -8.55 9.92
CA LYS A 37 -14.15 -9.68 10.47
C LYS A 37 -13.44 -11.03 10.26
N GLU A 38 -12.83 -11.23 9.10
CA GLU A 38 -12.06 -12.45 8.81
C GLU A 38 -10.80 -12.53 9.69
N LEU A 39 -10.14 -11.40 9.93
CA LEU A 39 -8.99 -11.34 10.83
C LEU A 39 -9.39 -11.59 12.29
N GLU A 40 -10.53 -11.06 12.75
CA GLU A 40 -11.07 -11.34 14.08
C GLU A 40 -11.41 -12.84 14.24
N ASP A 41 -12.03 -13.44 13.23
CA ASP A 41 -12.37 -14.86 13.25
C ASP A 41 -11.11 -15.74 13.25
N LEU A 42 -10.08 -15.36 12.48
CA LEU A 42 -8.76 -16.02 12.50
C LEU A 42 -8.04 -15.85 13.84
N GLN A 43 -8.13 -14.68 14.46
CA GLN A 43 -7.56 -14.42 15.78
C GLN A 43 -8.21 -15.32 16.85
N ALA A 44 -9.52 -15.54 16.76
CA ALA A 44 -10.26 -16.39 17.68
C ALA A 44 -10.08 -17.91 17.42
N ASP A 45 -9.41 -18.31 16.33
CA ASP A 45 -9.22 -19.72 16.00
C ASP A 45 -8.12 -20.38 16.84
N GLU A 46 -8.53 -21.13 17.86
CA GLU A 46 -7.64 -21.90 18.73
C GLU A 46 -6.95 -23.07 18.00
N LYS A 47 -7.44 -23.50 16.83
CA LYS A 47 -6.87 -24.63 16.08
C LYS A 47 -5.60 -24.24 15.35
N ASN A 48 -5.40 -22.95 15.08
CA ASN A 48 -4.23 -22.45 14.37
C ASN A 48 -3.59 -21.26 15.09
N PRO A 49 -2.77 -21.52 16.13
CA PRO A 49 -2.15 -20.46 16.92
C PRO A 49 -1.23 -19.55 16.10
N GLU A 50 -0.59 -20.08 15.04
CA GLU A 50 0.25 -19.27 14.17
C GLU A 50 -0.56 -18.24 13.37
N LEU A 51 -1.67 -18.65 12.76
CA LEU A 51 -2.55 -17.72 12.05
C LEU A 51 -3.22 -16.74 13.00
N SER A 52 -3.64 -17.21 14.18
CA SER A 52 -4.20 -16.35 15.23
C SER A 52 -3.21 -15.24 15.63
N GLN A 53 -1.94 -15.58 15.83
CA GLN A 53 -0.90 -14.60 16.13
C GLN A 53 -0.69 -13.60 14.99
N LYS A 54 -0.65 -14.05 13.73
CA LYS A 54 -0.49 -13.15 12.57
C LYS A 54 -1.68 -12.20 12.43
N ALA A 55 -2.91 -12.71 12.56
CA ALA A 55 -4.12 -11.91 12.51
C ALA A 55 -4.15 -10.85 13.62
N ARG A 56 -3.72 -11.21 14.84
CA ARG A 56 -3.54 -10.25 15.93
C ARG A 56 -2.57 -9.12 15.56
N LEU A 57 -1.40 -9.44 15.01
CA LEU A 57 -0.41 -8.43 14.62
C LEU A 57 -0.96 -7.47 13.55
N HIS A 58 -1.82 -7.94 12.64
CA HIS A 58 -2.45 -7.07 11.64
C HIS A 58 -3.51 -6.17 12.28
N LEU A 59 -4.35 -6.72 13.17
CA LEU A 59 -5.39 -5.96 13.89
C LEU A 59 -4.80 -4.90 14.83
N GLU A 60 -3.63 -5.16 15.43
CA GLU A 60 -2.93 -4.18 16.28
C GLU A 60 -2.52 -2.91 15.49
N GLN A 61 -2.14 -3.07 14.22
CA GLN A 61 -1.73 -1.95 13.38
C GLN A 61 -2.91 -1.30 12.64
N TYR A 62 -3.94 -2.07 12.33
CA TYR A 62 -5.10 -1.61 11.59
C TYR A 62 -5.87 -0.55 12.38
N SER A 63 -5.84 0.69 11.89
CA SER A 63 -6.39 1.84 12.61
C SER A 63 -7.46 2.59 11.81
N PHE A 64 -7.64 2.25 10.54
CA PHE A 64 -8.54 2.96 9.63
C PHE A 64 -9.30 1.98 8.72
N PRO A 65 -10.58 2.24 8.38
CA PRO A 65 -11.43 1.32 7.61
C PRO A 65 -10.90 0.84 6.25
N VAL A 66 -9.93 1.54 5.68
CA VAL A 66 -9.26 1.17 4.43
C VAL A 66 -7.79 1.50 4.58
N GLU A 67 -6.96 0.46 4.63
CA GLU A 67 -5.54 0.57 4.92
C GLU A 67 -4.75 -0.45 4.10
N MET A 68 -3.65 -0.01 3.52
CA MET A 68 -2.71 -0.84 2.77
C MET A 68 -1.52 -1.13 3.69
N MET A 69 -1.10 -2.40 3.77
CA MET A 69 0.00 -2.84 4.62
C MET A 69 1.03 -3.65 3.84
N VAL A 70 2.29 -3.50 4.21
CA VAL A 70 3.39 -4.39 3.84
C VAL A 70 3.75 -5.19 5.07
N VAL A 71 3.73 -6.51 4.93
CA VAL A 71 3.83 -7.46 6.04
C VAL A 71 4.88 -8.53 5.71
N LEU A 72 5.69 -8.88 6.70
CA LEU A 72 6.61 -10.01 6.62
C LEU A 72 5.86 -11.36 6.77
N PRO A 73 6.44 -12.49 6.32
CA PRO A 73 5.78 -13.81 6.42
C PRO A 73 5.43 -14.26 7.85
N ASN A 74 6.11 -13.71 8.86
CA ASN A 74 5.84 -13.96 10.28
C ASN A 74 4.68 -13.12 10.85
N GLY A 75 4.11 -12.22 10.05
CA GLY A 75 2.98 -11.37 10.41
C GLY A 75 3.34 -9.95 10.88
N THR A 76 4.62 -9.61 10.99
CA THR A 76 5.06 -8.25 11.36
C THR A 76 4.71 -7.26 10.27
N VAL A 77 3.94 -6.22 10.62
CA VAL A 77 3.65 -5.10 9.72
C VAL A 77 4.86 -4.15 9.71
N VAL A 78 5.47 -3.94 8.54
CA VAL A 78 6.68 -3.09 8.39
C VAL A 78 6.36 -1.72 7.81
N HIS A 79 5.27 -1.60 7.07
CA HIS A 79 4.81 -0.34 6.53
C HIS A 79 3.30 -0.39 6.31
N HIS A 80 2.62 0.74 6.49
CA HIS A 80 1.19 0.86 6.25
C HIS A 80 0.84 2.29 5.88
N ILE A 81 -0.28 2.47 5.18
CA ILE A 81 -0.86 3.77 4.84
C ILE A 81 -2.38 3.63 4.74
N ASN A 82 -3.10 4.53 5.40
CA ASN A 82 -4.57 4.60 5.28
C ASN A 82 -4.98 5.36 4.01
N ALA A 83 -6.24 5.15 3.58
CA ALA A 83 -6.75 5.75 2.35
C ALA A 83 -6.72 7.28 2.33
N ASN A 84 -6.97 7.96 3.45
CA ASN A 84 -6.95 9.42 3.51
C ASN A 84 -5.53 9.97 3.29
N ASN A 85 -4.55 9.43 4.03
CA ASN A 85 -3.16 9.82 3.89
C ASN A 85 -2.65 9.56 2.47
N PHE A 86 -3.10 8.45 1.85
CA PHE A 86 -2.79 8.17 0.46
C PHE A 86 -3.34 9.26 -0.46
N LEU A 87 -4.63 9.60 -0.37
CA LEU A 87 -5.26 10.64 -1.20
C LEU A 87 -4.58 12.01 -1.03
N ASP A 88 -4.22 12.36 0.20
CA ASP A 88 -3.52 13.62 0.50
C ASP A 88 -2.17 13.68 -0.22
N GLN A 89 -1.38 12.60 -0.17
CA GLN A 89 -0.08 12.53 -0.87
C GLN A 89 -0.21 12.58 -2.39
N THR A 90 -1.31 12.08 -2.96
CA THR A 90 -1.57 12.13 -4.40
C THR A 90 -2.10 13.48 -4.90
N SER A 91 -2.60 14.30 -3.98
CA SER A 91 -3.17 15.62 -4.29
C SER A 91 -2.11 16.71 -4.39
N VAL A 92 -0.87 16.44 -3.95
CA VAL A 92 0.25 17.39 -4.02
C VAL A 92 0.74 17.48 -5.47
N LYS A 93 0.67 18.68 -6.07
CA LYS A 93 1.22 18.92 -7.41
C LYS A 93 2.74 18.76 -7.40
N PRO A 94 3.39 18.33 -8.51
CA PRO A 94 4.82 18.01 -8.57
C PRO A 94 5.80 19.19 -8.36
N GLU A 95 5.35 20.33 -7.84
CA GLU A 95 6.13 21.57 -7.83
C GLU A 95 6.98 21.76 -6.54
N GLU A 96 6.91 20.87 -5.54
CA GLU A 96 7.53 21.14 -4.22
C GLU A 96 8.32 19.97 -3.58
N ASP A 97 8.77 18.96 -4.33
CA ASP A 97 9.71 17.95 -3.80
C ASP A 97 11.17 18.27 -4.19
N GLU A 98 11.70 19.39 -3.67
CA GLU A 98 13.15 19.66 -3.62
C GLU A 98 13.84 18.91 -2.45
N SER A 99 13.53 17.63 -2.27
CA SER A 99 14.19 16.75 -1.31
C SER A 99 14.99 15.64 -1.98
N GLY A 100 15.93 16.03 -2.86
CA GLY A 100 17.29 15.47 -2.91
C GLY A 100 17.53 13.97 -3.15
N MET A 101 16.55 13.14 -3.51
CA MET A 101 16.77 11.74 -3.89
C MET A 101 16.36 11.52 -5.34
N GLY A 102 17.26 11.89 -6.26
CA GLY A 102 17.05 11.77 -7.70
C GLY A 102 16.80 10.33 -8.13
N PHE A 103 15.57 10.04 -8.54
CA PHE A 103 15.26 8.89 -9.39
C PHE A 103 14.41 9.37 -10.57
N SER A 104 15.10 9.87 -11.60
CA SER A 104 14.49 10.15 -12.89
C SER A 104 14.00 8.86 -13.54
N PHE A 105 12.70 8.59 -13.48
CA PHE A 105 12.04 7.74 -14.46
C PHE A 105 11.75 8.59 -15.70
N SER A 106 12.61 8.45 -16.71
CA SER A 106 12.38 9.01 -18.04
C SER A 106 11.27 8.20 -18.74
N GLY A 107 10.08 8.78 -18.89
CA GLY A 107 9.13 8.36 -19.92
C GLY A 107 7.66 8.24 -19.50
N GLY A 108 6.91 9.32 -19.73
CA GLY A 108 5.45 9.29 -19.87
C GLY A 108 4.67 9.64 -18.60
N PHE A 109 3.74 10.59 -18.73
CA PHE A 109 2.72 11.01 -17.77
C PHE A 109 2.24 9.88 -16.84
N GLU A 110 2.94 9.65 -15.74
CA GLU A 110 2.54 8.69 -14.72
C GLU A 110 1.66 9.43 -13.70
N ASP A 111 0.46 8.91 -13.45
CA ASP A 111 -0.49 9.53 -12.52
C ASP A 111 0.14 9.66 -11.11
N PRO A 112 -0.03 10.79 -10.40
CA PRO A 112 0.53 10.98 -9.05
C PRO A 112 0.25 9.80 -8.11
N SER A 113 -0.93 9.18 -8.22
CA SER A 113 -1.33 8.01 -7.42
C SER A 113 -0.47 6.78 -7.68
N THR A 114 -0.06 6.58 -8.93
CA THR A 114 0.84 5.49 -9.29
C THR A 114 2.21 5.72 -8.68
N SER A 115 2.75 6.93 -8.81
CA SER A 115 4.07 7.27 -8.25
C SER A 115 4.10 7.12 -6.72
N THR A 116 3.05 7.57 -6.03
CA THR A 116 2.90 7.43 -4.58
C THR A 116 2.82 5.97 -4.17
N TYR A 117 2.07 5.13 -4.91
CA TYR A 117 1.97 3.71 -4.60
C TYR A 117 3.28 2.96 -4.85
N VAL A 118 4.00 3.27 -5.92
CA VAL A 118 5.35 2.71 -6.18
C VAL A 118 6.31 3.10 -5.06
N ARG A 119 6.27 4.36 -4.60
CA ARG A 119 7.07 4.83 -3.45
C ARG A 119 6.74 4.05 -2.19
N PHE A 120 5.46 3.91 -1.85
CA PHE A 120 4.99 3.11 -0.70
C PHE A 120 5.52 1.68 -0.74
N LEU A 121 5.43 1.00 -1.90
CA LEU A 121 5.94 -0.36 -2.05
C LEU A 121 7.47 -0.43 -1.86
N LYS A 122 8.22 0.49 -2.47
CA LYS A 122 9.69 0.52 -2.35
C LYS A 122 10.15 0.82 -0.92
N GLU A 123 9.52 1.77 -0.25
CA GLU A 123 9.79 2.04 1.17
C GLU A 123 9.49 0.83 2.05
N GLY A 124 8.43 0.07 1.72
CA GLY A 124 8.12 -1.19 2.38
C GLY A 124 9.25 -2.23 2.24
N LEU A 125 9.81 -2.38 1.03
CA LEU A 125 10.96 -3.26 0.79
C LEU A 125 12.21 -2.79 1.54
N ASP A 126 12.47 -1.48 1.55
CA ASP A 126 13.63 -0.93 2.24
C ASP A 126 13.53 -1.11 3.76
N LYS A 127 12.35 -0.90 4.36
CA LYS A 127 12.10 -1.18 5.77
C LYS A 127 12.20 -2.67 6.10
N ALA A 128 11.75 -3.55 5.19
CA ALA A 128 11.84 -5.00 5.36
C ALA A 128 13.30 -5.51 5.42
N LYS A 129 14.26 -4.84 4.75
CA LYS A 129 15.69 -5.24 4.80
C LYS A 129 16.28 -5.23 6.20
N ALA A 130 15.74 -4.45 7.14
CA ALA A 130 16.20 -4.44 8.53
C ALA A 130 15.87 -5.74 9.30
N TYR A 131 15.04 -6.62 8.72
CA TYR A 131 14.56 -7.86 9.31
C TYR A 131 15.05 -9.13 8.59
N LEU A 132 15.85 -8.97 7.52
CA LEU A 132 16.42 -10.04 6.70
C LEU A 132 17.93 -10.17 6.96
#